data_AF-A0A4U4E8X3-F1
#
_entry.id   AF-A0A4U4E8X3-F1
#
_cell.length_a   1.000
_cell.length_b   1.000
_cell.length_c   1.000
_cell.angle_alpha   90.00
_cell.angle_beta   90.00
_cell.angle_gamma   90.00
#
_symmetry.space_group_name_H-M   'P 1'
#
loop_
_entity.id
_entity.type
_entity.pdbx_description
1 polymer ?
#
loop_
_entity_poly.entity_id
_entity_poly.type
_entity_poly.pdbx_seq_one_letter_code
_entity_poly.pdbx_strand_id
1 'polypeptide(L)'
;MKRIEIMMPVVVIVLLIVLFGSFFYKKNTQQASTTDSTNYKEVNVLKSQGAEITLIQKKLTQLMNEQGYLAENVNDDDLETVTKTVDGIKERLNKKEETKNISEKNLEKIQEEIEEAALKIRQIRNKKDLQEIINKLFVGNETAIKGEKINASLPVKASIVSSKIEKINNQVTNLKVADQWKKSIDQILENASSQIKLATQIQSNLNKFYDSEGNIDKTADFSTLAEVEQSLEQVKNTEQKKSFSEKIEKIKVVQAEVAKEEEAKKQAEEAKKQQEAQQQAAEEAKKQQEAQQQAEEEAKKQQEAQQAAEEAARQQQEAQQKAQEEYQRQLAEQQKLEEYQRQLEAYQKQLEEYHKQLEEQQNMN
;
A
#
# COMPACT_ATOMS: atom_id res chain seq x y z
N MET A 1 -36.81 -3.06 -11.81
CA MET A 1 -36.53 -1.63 -12.03
C MET A 1 -37.05 -1.25 -13.42
N LYS A 2 -38.07 -0.40 -13.50
CA LYS A 2 -38.69 0.03 -14.77
C LYS A 2 -37.75 1.03 -15.46
N ARG A 3 -37.21 0.68 -16.63
CA ARG A 3 -36.53 1.63 -17.52
C ARG A 3 -37.61 2.48 -18.18
N ILE A 4 -37.66 3.77 -17.84
CA ILE A 4 -38.46 4.76 -18.55
C ILE A 4 -37.57 5.26 -19.70
N GLU A 5 -37.80 4.72 -20.88
CA GLU A 5 -37.20 5.23 -22.13
C GLU A 5 -37.91 6.54 -22.49
N ILE A 6 -37.26 7.66 -22.18
CA ILE A 6 -37.70 8.97 -22.67
C ILE A 6 -37.21 9.08 -24.12
N MET A 7 -38.11 8.70 -25.04
CA MET A 7 -37.97 8.90 -26.47
C MET A 7 -38.02 10.42 -26.76
N MET A 8 -36.86 11.07 -26.84
CA MET A 8 -36.79 12.45 -27.34
C MET A 8 -37.18 12.45 -28.82
N PRO A 9 -38.10 13.35 -29.26
CA PRO A 9 -38.36 13.54 -30.67
C PRO A 9 -37.11 14.13 -31.31
N VAL A 10 -36.41 13.33 -32.12
CA VAL A 10 -35.48 13.84 -33.13
C VAL A 10 -36.34 14.63 -34.10
N VAL A 11 -36.35 15.96 -33.93
CA VAL A 11 -36.95 16.87 -34.89
C VAL A 11 -36.09 16.80 -36.15
N VAL A 12 -36.51 15.95 -37.08
CA VAL A 12 -36.00 15.90 -38.45
C VAL A 12 -36.39 17.23 -39.11
N ILE A 13 -35.49 18.21 -39.08
CA ILE A 13 -35.60 19.43 -39.88
C ILE A 13 -35.16 19.08 -41.31
N VAL A 14 -35.95 18.25 -41.99
CA VAL A 14 -35.85 18.00 -43.43
C VAL A 14 -37.26 18.10 -43.99
N LEU A 15 -37.80 19.31 -44.03
CA LEU A 15 -39.01 19.62 -44.78
C LEU A 15 -39.20 21.13 -44.81
N LEU A 16 -38.61 21.83 -45.81
CA LEU A 16 -39.11 23.14 -46.25
C LEU A 16 -38.47 23.69 -47.55
N ILE A 17 -37.82 22.86 -48.39
CA ILE A 17 -37.45 23.30 -49.75
C ILE A 17 -38.69 23.33 -50.69
N VAL A 18 -39.83 22.72 -50.30
CA VAL A 18 -40.98 22.53 -51.20
C VAL A 18 -42.06 23.63 -51.07
N LEU A 19 -42.19 24.34 -49.94
CA LEU A 19 -43.30 25.31 -49.79
C LEU A 19 -43.02 26.70 -50.38
N PHE A 20 -41.75 27.07 -50.66
CA PHE A 20 -41.44 28.29 -51.41
C PHE A 20 -41.28 28.06 -52.92
N GLY A 21 -40.98 26.83 -53.36
CA GLY A 21 -40.77 26.52 -54.79
C GLY A 21 -42.04 26.27 -55.60
N SER A 22 -43.16 25.91 -54.96
CA SER A 22 -44.29 25.30 -55.68
C SER A 22 -45.47 26.22 -56.00
N PHE A 23 -45.51 27.48 -55.50
CA PHE A 23 -46.69 28.34 -55.66
C PHE A 23 -46.57 29.45 -56.72
N PHE A 24 -45.41 29.64 -57.38
CA PHE A 24 -45.17 30.82 -58.22
C PHE A 24 -44.82 30.57 -59.70
N TYR A 25 -45.24 29.44 -60.28
CA TYR A 25 -45.22 29.24 -61.74
C TYR A 25 -46.64 29.12 -62.31
N LYS A 26 -47.40 30.23 -62.27
CA LYS A 26 -48.56 30.40 -63.15
C LYS A 26 -48.49 31.77 -63.81
N LYS A 27 -48.02 31.74 -65.06
CA LYS A 27 -48.02 32.83 -66.04
C LYS A 27 -49.43 33.41 -66.12
N ASN A 28 -49.61 34.67 -65.71
CA ASN A 28 -50.78 35.42 -66.12
C ASN A 28 -50.45 36.87 -66.45
N THR A 29 -51.08 37.27 -67.53
CA THR A 29 -50.87 38.44 -68.38
C THR A 29 -51.39 39.70 -67.69
N GLN A 30 -50.82 40.83 -68.09
CA GLN A 30 -51.13 42.19 -67.69
C GLN A 30 -52.63 42.46 -67.44
N GLN A 31 -52.97 42.87 -66.22
CA GLN A 31 -53.91 43.96 -65.98
C GLN A 31 -53.59 44.61 -64.64
N ALA A 32 -53.05 45.83 -64.72
CA ALA A 32 -52.76 46.68 -63.59
C ALA A 32 -54.08 47.11 -62.93
N SER A 33 -54.27 46.69 -61.68
CA SER A 33 -55.17 47.34 -60.74
C SER A 33 -54.35 47.69 -59.50
N THR A 34 -54.53 48.90 -58.99
CA THR A 34 -53.68 49.62 -58.02
C THR A 34 -53.67 49.04 -56.60
N THR A 35 -53.95 47.75 -56.46
CA THR A 35 -53.86 46.96 -55.21
C THR A 35 -52.53 46.18 -55.11
N ASP A 36 -51.67 46.22 -56.14
CA ASP A 36 -50.49 45.36 -56.28
C ASP A 36 -49.16 45.91 -55.74
N SER A 37 -49.10 47.18 -55.32
CA SER A 37 -47.82 47.79 -54.88
C SER A 37 -47.37 47.34 -53.47
N THR A 38 -48.31 46.96 -52.61
CA THR A 38 -48.05 46.45 -51.25
C THR A 38 -47.57 45.00 -51.28
N ASN A 39 -48.22 44.15 -52.08
CA ASN A 39 -47.81 42.74 -52.29
C ASN A 39 -46.40 42.63 -52.88
N TYR A 40 -46.02 43.48 -53.83
CA TYR A 40 -44.69 43.42 -54.43
C TYR A 40 -43.57 43.80 -53.45
N LYS A 41 -43.83 44.74 -52.53
CA LYS A 41 -42.88 45.12 -51.47
C LYS A 41 -42.77 44.04 -50.39
N GLU A 42 -43.88 43.43 -49.98
CA GLU A 42 -43.88 42.28 -49.05
C GLU A 42 -43.03 41.12 -49.59
N VAL A 43 -43.26 40.71 -50.84
CA VAL A 43 -42.55 39.58 -51.47
C VAL A 43 -41.03 39.79 -51.53
N ASN A 44 -40.57 41.02 -51.82
CA ASN A 44 -39.14 41.30 -51.90
C ASN A 44 -38.44 41.31 -50.54
N VAL A 45 -39.08 41.86 -49.49
CA VAL A 45 -38.52 41.84 -48.13
C VAL A 45 -38.46 40.41 -47.60
N LEU A 46 -39.54 39.64 -47.77
CA LEU A 46 -39.58 38.22 -47.36
C LEU A 46 -38.55 37.37 -48.12
N LYS A 47 -38.36 37.62 -49.42
CA LYS A 47 -37.37 36.89 -50.23
C LYS A 47 -35.94 37.21 -49.78
N SER A 48 -35.64 38.47 -49.47
CA SER A 48 -34.32 38.88 -48.98
C SER A 48 -34.03 38.28 -47.59
N GLN A 49 -34.95 38.44 -46.64
CA GLN A 49 -34.78 37.91 -45.27
C GLN A 49 -34.74 36.38 -45.26
N GLY A 50 -35.59 35.71 -46.04
CA GLY A 50 -35.57 34.25 -46.17
C GLY A 50 -34.26 33.72 -46.76
N ALA A 51 -33.66 34.43 -47.72
CA ALA A 51 -32.34 34.08 -48.26
C ALA A 51 -31.23 34.23 -47.21
N GLU A 52 -31.26 35.31 -46.41
CA GLU A 52 -30.30 35.51 -45.31
C GLU A 52 -30.46 34.45 -44.21
N ILE A 53 -31.70 34.09 -43.83
CA ILE A 53 -31.96 33.03 -42.85
C ILE A 53 -31.45 31.68 -43.36
N THR A 54 -31.71 31.36 -44.63
CA THR A 54 -31.19 30.13 -45.25
C THR A 54 -29.65 30.10 -45.21
N LEU A 55 -29.00 31.24 -45.45
CA LEU A 55 -27.55 31.36 -45.36
C LEU A 55 -27.05 31.21 -43.91
N ILE A 56 -27.74 31.81 -42.93
CA ILE A 56 -27.46 31.66 -41.50
C ILE A 56 -27.54 30.18 -41.12
N GLN A 57 -28.64 29.50 -41.45
CA GLN A 57 -28.84 28.08 -41.16
C GLN A 57 -27.75 27.21 -41.77
N LYS A 58 -27.39 27.47 -43.04
CA LYS A 58 -26.29 26.77 -43.73
C LYS A 58 -24.94 26.98 -43.04
N LYS A 59 -24.62 28.21 -42.62
CA LYS A 59 -23.38 28.49 -41.88
C LYS A 59 -23.40 27.80 -40.51
N LEU A 60 -24.52 27.83 -39.80
CA LEU A 60 -24.64 27.17 -38.50
C LEU A 60 -24.50 25.66 -38.59
N THR A 61 -24.98 25.01 -39.67
CA THR A 61 -24.76 23.57 -39.89
C THR A 61 -23.33 23.24 -40.32
N GLN A 62 -22.65 24.18 -40.99
CA GLN A 62 -21.21 24.06 -41.26
C GLN A 62 -20.35 24.20 -40.00
N LEU A 63 -20.79 25.01 -39.03
CA LEU A 63 -20.07 25.23 -37.77
C LEU A 63 -20.37 24.15 -36.71
N MET A 64 -21.55 23.51 -36.78
CA MET A 64 -21.95 22.43 -35.88
C MET A 64 -22.84 21.42 -36.60
N ASN A 65 -22.42 20.15 -36.58
CA ASN A 65 -23.15 19.07 -37.22
C ASN A 65 -24.42 18.67 -36.44
N GLU A 66 -25.20 17.74 -36.99
CA GLU A 66 -26.46 17.27 -36.41
C GLU A 66 -26.27 16.52 -35.07
N GLN A 67 -25.10 15.91 -34.88
CA GLN A 67 -24.70 15.22 -33.66
C GLN A 67 -24.23 16.20 -32.56
N GLY A 68 -24.15 17.49 -32.88
CA GLY A 68 -23.77 18.57 -31.97
C GLY A 68 -22.26 18.81 -31.86
N TYR A 69 -21.42 18.12 -32.63
CA TYR A 69 -19.99 18.41 -32.69
C TYR A 69 -19.72 19.68 -33.49
N LEU A 70 -18.76 20.47 -33.02
CA LEU A 70 -18.28 21.63 -33.76
C LEU A 70 -17.47 21.21 -34.99
N ALA A 71 -17.36 22.08 -35.98
CA ALA A 71 -16.35 21.91 -37.02
C ALA A 71 -14.94 21.93 -36.43
N GLU A 72 -13.98 21.31 -37.12
CA GLU A 72 -12.59 21.25 -36.65
C GLU A 72 -11.94 22.64 -36.46
N ASN A 73 -12.39 23.64 -37.23
CA ASN A 73 -11.79 24.98 -37.28
C ASN A 73 -12.85 26.08 -37.12
N VAL A 74 -13.70 26.00 -36.10
CA VAL A 74 -14.60 27.11 -35.75
C VAL A 74 -13.76 28.31 -35.30
N ASN A 75 -13.73 29.37 -36.11
CA ASN A 75 -13.08 30.64 -35.78
C ASN A 75 -14.11 31.69 -35.33
N ASP A 76 -13.63 32.70 -34.63
CA ASP A 76 -14.49 33.74 -34.05
C ASP A 76 -15.05 34.69 -35.13
N ASP A 77 -14.36 34.86 -36.26
CA ASP A 77 -14.78 35.72 -37.38
C ASP A 77 -16.06 35.17 -38.06
N ASP A 78 -16.15 33.85 -38.24
CA ASP A 78 -17.33 33.18 -38.78
C ASP A 78 -18.53 33.35 -37.85
N LEU A 79 -18.31 33.20 -36.53
CA LEU A 79 -19.35 33.40 -35.52
C LEU A 79 -19.78 34.87 -35.44
N GLU A 80 -18.84 35.81 -35.53
CA GLU A 80 -19.13 37.25 -35.56
C GLU A 80 -19.92 37.62 -36.81
N THR A 81 -19.53 37.10 -37.97
CA THR A 81 -20.24 37.32 -39.24
C THR A 81 -21.69 36.86 -39.14
N VAL A 82 -21.93 35.64 -38.67
CA VAL A 82 -23.30 35.10 -38.52
C VAL A 82 -24.09 35.90 -37.47
N THR A 83 -23.44 36.32 -36.39
CA THR A 83 -24.06 37.16 -35.35
C THR A 83 -24.51 38.51 -35.91
N LYS A 84 -23.65 39.21 -36.67
CA LYS A 84 -23.99 40.48 -37.32
C LYS A 84 -25.16 40.33 -38.29
N THR A 85 -25.23 39.23 -39.04
CA THR A 85 -26.39 38.97 -39.91
C THR A 85 -27.67 38.78 -39.10
N VAL A 86 -27.63 38.00 -38.02
CA VAL A 86 -28.77 37.79 -37.11
C VAL A 86 -29.23 39.11 -36.47
N ASP A 87 -28.30 39.92 -35.95
CA ASP A 87 -28.62 41.20 -35.33
C ASP A 87 -29.15 42.22 -36.34
N GLY A 88 -28.59 42.24 -37.55
CA GLY A 88 -29.10 43.06 -38.65
C GLY A 88 -30.53 42.71 -39.05
N ILE A 89 -30.90 41.42 -39.08
CA ILE A 89 -32.29 41.01 -39.32
C ILE A 89 -33.19 41.45 -38.17
N LYS A 90 -32.78 41.26 -36.91
CA LYS A 90 -33.55 41.71 -35.73
C LYS A 90 -33.82 43.21 -35.76
N GLU A 91 -32.81 44.01 -36.11
CA GLU A 91 -32.95 45.46 -36.20
C GLU A 91 -33.99 45.84 -37.26
N ARG A 92 -33.97 45.19 -38.43
CA ARG A 92 -34.95 45.41 -39.51
C ARG A 92 -36.36 44.99 -39.11
N LEU A 93 -36.52 43.88 -38.39
CA LEU A 93 -37.82 43.43 -37.90
C LEU A 93 -38.45 44.41 -36.90
N ASN A 94 -37.61 45.14 -36.15
CA ASN A 94 -38.07 46.16 -35.21
C ASN A 94 -38.46 47.49 -35.88
N LYS A 95 -38.06 47.71 -37.14
CA LYS A 95 -38.43 48.90 -37.91
C LYS A 95 -39.81 48.72 -38.54
N LYS A 96 -40.84 49.34 -37.93
CA LYS A 96 -42.24 49.27 -38.39
C LYS A 96 -42.44 49.54 -39.89
N GLU A 97 -41.62 50.42 -40.48
CA GLU A 97 -41.71 50.74 -41.91
C GLU A 97 -41.30 49.58 -42.83
N GLU A 98 -40.33 48.77 -42.39
CA GLU A 98 -39.82 47.62 -43.15
C GLU A 98 -40.73 46.39 -43.01
N THR A 99 -41.52 46.32 -41.93
CA THR A 99 -42.41 45.19 -41.64
C THR A 99 -43.89 45.45 -41.91
N LYS A 100 -44.29 46.69 -42.23
CA LYS A 100 -45.69 47.11 -42.40
C LYS A 100 -46.50 46.25 -43.39
N ASN A 101 -45.84 45.69 -44.39
CA ASN A 101 -46.51 44.89 -45.42
C ASN A 101 -46.38 43.38 -45.17
N ILE A 102 -45.68 42.93 -44.14
CA ILE A 102 -45.49 41.50 -43.86
C ILE A 102 -46.66 41.01 -43.02
N SER A 103 -47.31 39.90 -43.43
CA SER A 103 -48.32 39.26 -42.58
C SER A 103 -47.75 38.86 -41.21
N GLU A 104 -48.55 39.05 -40.15
CA GLU A 104 -48.15 38.75 -38.76
C GLU A 104 -47.59 37.33 -38.60
N LYS A 105 -48.23 36.33 -39.21
CA LYS A 105 -47.78 34.94 -39.23
C LYS A 105 -46.37 34.76 -39.83
N ASN A 106 -46.05 35.46 -40.91
CA ASN A 106 -44.72 35.39 -41.51
C ASN A 106 -43.67 36.09 -40.65
N LEU A 107 -44.05 37.20 -40.00
CA LEU A 107 -43.19 37.92 -39.07
C LEU A 107 -42.84 37.05 -37.86
N GLU A 108 -43.84 36.40 -37.25
CA GLU A 108 -43.66 35.46 -36.13
C GLU A 108 -42.70 34.33 -36.51
N LYS A 109 -42.90 33.70 -37.67
CA LYS A 109 -42.02 32.62 -38.14
C LYS A 109 -40.58 33.09 -38.31
N ILE A 110 -40.37 34.27 -38.90
CA ILE A 110 -39.04 34.85 -39.08
C ILE A 110 -38.40 35.14 -37.73
N GLN A 111 -39.17 35.68 -36.77
CA GLN A 111 -38.68 35.92 -35.41
C GLN A 111 -38.26 34.61 -34.72
N GLU A 112 -39.07 33.56 -34.82
CA GLU A 112 -38.76 32.23 -34.28
C GLU A 112 -37.46 31.66 -34.88
N GLU A 113 -37.31 31.67 -36.20
CA GLU A 113 -36.10 31.18 -36.89
C GLU A 113 -34.84 31.98 -36.49
N ILE A 114 -34.98 33.29 -36.25
CA ILE A 114 -33.90 34.18 -35.82
C ILE A 114 -33.53 34.00 -34.36
N GLU A 115 -34.51 33.76 -33.48
CA GLU A 115 -34.29 33.41 -32.09
C GLU A 115 -33.60 32.04 -31.97
N GLU A 116 -34.04 31.05 -32.75
CA GLU A 116 -33.39 29.73 -32.83
C GLU A 116 -31.93 29.86 -33.30
N ALA A 117 -31.68 30.64 -34.35
CA ALA A 117 -30.33 30.91 -34.83
C ALA A 117 -29.45 31.56 -33.74
N ALA A 118 -29.98 32.55 -33.02
CA ALA A 118 -29.27 33.21 -31.92
C ALA A 118 -28.94 32.24 -30.77
N LEU A 119 -29.86 31.34 -30.42
CA LEU A 119 -29.62 30.28 -29.44
C LEU A 119 -28.52 29.32 -29.91
N LYS A 120 -28.55 28.91 -31.18
CA LYS A 120 -27.53 28.02 -31.76
C LYS A 120 -26.14 28.67 -31.81
N ILE A 121 -26.05 29.96 -32.14
CA ILE A 121 -24.78 30.72 -32.06
C ILE A 121 -24.23 30.69 -30.63
N ARG A 122 -25.07 30.94 -29.63
CA ARG A 122 -24.67 30.92 -28.22
C ARG A 122 -24.19 29.54 -27.78
N GLN A 123 -24.88 28.48 -28.22
CA GLN A 123 -24.46 27.10 -27.97
C GLN A 123 -23.09 26.81 -28.58
N ILE A 124 -22.84 27.21 -29.84
CA ILE A 124 -21.56 27.00 -30.52
C ILE A 124 -20.42 27.71 -29.75
N ARG A 125 -20.62 28.98 -29.34
CA ARG A 125 -19.64 29.72 -28.53
C ARG A 125 -19.32 29.01 -27.22
N ASN A 126 -20.36 28.66 -26.46
CA ASN A 126 -20.17 27.95 -25.19
C ASN A 126 -19.43 26.62 -25.36
N LYS A 127 -19.76 25.86 -26.42
CA LYS A 127 -19.06 24.60 -26.73
C LYS A 127 -17.60 24.84 -27.11
N LYS A 128 -17.30 25.87 -27.91
CA LYS A 128 -15.93 26.24 -28.31
C LYS A 128 -15.09 26.56 -27.07
N ASP A 129 -15.60 27.45 -26.21
CA ASP A 129 -14.92 27.85 -24.98
C ASP A 129 -14.64 26.65 -24.06
N LEU A 130 -15.63 25.76 -23.90
CA LEU A 130 -15.47 24.55 -23.11
C LEU A 130 -14.49 23.55 -23.73
N GLN A 131 -14.51 23.35 -25.05
CA GLN A 131 -13.54 22.51 -25.74
C GLN A 131 -12.11 23.02 -25.51
N GLU A 132 -11.89 24.33 -25.60
CA GLU A 132 -10.58 24.93 -25.31
C GLU A 132 -10.15 24.71 -23.86
N ILE A 133 -11.06 24.90 -22.90
CA ILE A 133 -10.79 24.66 -21.46
C ILE A 133 -10.45 23.19 -21.20
N ILE A 134 -11.20 22.27 -21.81
CA ILE A 134 -11.03 20.82 -21.64
C ILE A 134 -9.74 20.34 -22.29
N ASN A 135 -9.42 20.79 -23.49
CA ASN A 135 -8.17 20.43 -24.17
C ASN A 135 -6.94 20.88 -23.35
N LYS A 136 -7.04 22.01 -22.63
CA LYS A 136 -5.97 22.49 -21.74
C LYS A 136 -5.69 21.62 -20.51
N LEU A 137 -6.54 20.63 -20.20
CA LEU A 137 -6.35 19.70 -19.09
C LEU A 137 -5.25 18.67 -19.35
N PHE A 138 -4.94 18.39 -20.61
CA PHE A 138 -4.08 17.27 -21.02
C PHE A 138 -2.67 17.73 -21.39
N VAL A 139 -1.69 16.85 -21.18
CA VAL A 139 -0.28 17.13 -21.49
C VAL A 139 -0.07 17.20 -23.00
N GLY A 140 0.82 18.10 -23.44
CA GLY A 140 1.20 18.25 -24.85
C GLY A 140 0.25 19.15 -25.65
N ASN A 141 0.35 19.03 -26.97
CA ASN A 141 -0.43 19.82 -27.94
C ASN A 141 -1.60 19.02 -28.54
N GLU A 142 -1.77 17.76 -28.14
CA GLU A 142 -2.89 16.93 -28.58
C GLU A 142 -4.19 17.40 -27.93
N THR A 143 -5.27 17.42 -28.71
CA THR A 143 -6.60 17.81 -28.25
C THR A 143 -7.42 16.57 -27.91
N ALA A 144 -8.05 16.56 -26.73
CA ALA A 144 -9.00 15.51 -26.35
C ALA A 144 -10.27 15.54 -27.20
N ILE A 145 -10.63 16.71 -27.73
CA ILE A 145 -11.76 16.88 -28.63
C ILE A 145 -11.45 17.94 -29.69
N LYS A 146 -11.61 17.56 -30.96
CA LYS A 146 -11.57 18.47 -32.12
C LYS A 146 -12.57 17.98 -33.16
N GLY A 147 -13.71 18.66 -33.22
CA GLY A 147 -14.89 18.17 -33.93
C GLY A 147 -15.31 16.78 -33.49
N GLU A 148 -15.48 15.85 -34.44
CA GLU A 148 -15.85 14.45 -34.15
C GLU A 148 -14.67 13.59 -33.67
N LYS A 149 -13.43 14.10 -33.76
CA LYS A 149 -12.25 13.37 -33.30
C LYS A 149 -12.14 13.47 -31.78
N ILE A 150 -12.32 12.33 -31.11
CA ILE A 150 -12.29 12.20 -29.65
C ILE A 150 -11.09 11.37 -29.22
N ASN A 151 -10.29 11.92 -28.30
CA ASN A 151 -9.22 11.21 -27.61
C ASN A 151 -9.40 11.35 -26.10
N ALA A 152 -10.23 10.49 -25.51
CA ALA A 152 -10.50 10.49 -24.08
C ALA A 152 -9.37 9.84 -23.25
N SER A 153 -8.32 9.33 -23.90
CA SER A 153 -7.24 8.56 -23.26
C SER A 153 -6.00 9.38 -22.96
N LEU A 154 -6.00 10.68 -23.25
CA LEU A 154 -4.86 11.56 -23.04
C LEU A 154 -4.43 11.65 -21.56
N PRO A 155 -3.12 11.80 -21.29
CA PRO A 155 -2.60 12.01 -19.95
C PRO A 155 -2.98 13.39 -19.42
N VAL A 156 -3.58 13.44 -18.22
CA VAL A 156 -3.93 14.70 -17.54
C VAL A 156 -2.67 15.39 -17.01
N LYS A 157 -2.58 16.72 -17.10
CA LYS A 157 -1.48 17.50 -16.53
C LYS A 157 -1.42 17.35 -15.01
N ALA A 158 -0.21 17.28 -14.46
CA ALA A 158 0.02 17.09 -13.03
C ALA A 158 -0.58 18.19 -12.14
N SER A 159 -0.71 19.42 -12.67
CA SER A 159 -1.24 20.59 -11.97
C SER A 159 -2.76 20.63 -11.88
N ILE A 160 -3.48 19.70 -12.52
CA ILE A 160 -4.94 19.65 -12.49
C ILE A 160 -5.40 18.91 -11.23
N VAL A 161 -6.35 19.51 -10.52
CA VAL A 161 -6.96 18.97 -9.31
C VAL A 161 -8.45 18.69 -9.51
N SER A 162 -9.03 17.81 -8.68
CA SER A 162 -10.44 17.37 -8.78
C SER A 162 -11.45 18.53 -8.82
N SER A 163 -11.22 19.58 -8.02
CA SER A 163 -12.11 20.76 -7.98
C SER A 163 -12.15 21.54 -9.30
N LYS A 164 -11.10 21.46 -10.12
CA LYS A 164 -11.08 22.06 -11.46
C LYS A 164 -11.93 21.26 -12.44
N ILE A 165 -11.87 19.93 -12.39
CA ILE A 165 -12.73 19.05 -13.20
C ILE A 165 -14.20 19.25 -12.84
N GLU A 166 -14.51 19.33 -11.54
CA GLU A 166 -15.87 19.56 -11.06
C GLU A 166 -16.46 20.89 -11.58
N LYS A 167 -15.68 21.98 -11.54
CA LYS A 167 -16.09 23.27 -12.10
C LYS A 167 -16.44 23.17 -13.59
N ILE A 168 -15.61 22.48 -14.38
CA ILE A 168 -15.84 22.28 -15.82
C ILE A 168 -17.09 21.42 -16.04
N ASN A 169 -17.24 20.34 -15.27
CA ASN A 169 -18.41 19.45 -15.36
C ASN A 169 -19.72 20.20 -15.04
N ASN A 170 -19.70 21.11 -14.06
CA ASN A 170 -20.84 21.97 -13.75
C ASN A 170 -21.17 22.92 -14.89
N GLN A 171 -20.16 23.50 -15.56
CA GLN A 171 -20.38 24.35 -16.75
C GLN A 171 -21.00 23.55 -17.90
N VAL A 172 -20.53 22.32 -18.16
CA VAL A 172 -21.09 21.43 -19.19
C VAL A 172 -22.53 21.07 -18.87
N THR A 173 -22.84 20.72 -17.62
CA THR A 173 -24.20 20.37 -17.17
C THR A 173 -25.18 21.53 -17.34
N ASN A 174 -24.72 22.76 -17.10
CA ASN A 174 -25.53 23.97 -17.23
C ASN A 174 -25.93 24.29 -18.68
N LEU A 175 -25.31 23.69 -19.69
CA LEU A 175 -25.68 23.90 -21.09
C LEU A 175 -27.03 23.27 -21.47
N LYS A 176 -27.55 22.33 -20.67
CA LYS A 176 -28.83 21.64 -20.93
C LYS A 176 -28.96 21.04 -22.34
N VAL A 177 -27.83 20.64 -22.94
CA VAL A 177 -27.79 19.89 -24.21
C VAL A 177 -27.71 18.39 -23.93
N ALA A 178 -28.25 17.56 -24.82
CA ALA A 178 -28.28 16.09 -24.66
C ALA A 178 -27.77 15.35 -25.91
N ASP A 179 -26.81 15.97 -26.61
CA ASP A 179 -26.25 15.49 -27.88
C ASP A 179 -25.00 14.60 -27.70
N GLN A 180 -24.42 14.14 -28.81
CA GLN A 180 -23.24 13.25 -28.78
C GLN A 180 -21.98 14.00 -28.33
N TRP A 181 -21.88 15.29 -28.64
CA TRP A 181 -20.80 16.14 -28.13
C TRP A 181 -20.75 16.11 -26.60
N LYS A 182 -21.89 16.27 -25.92
CA LYS A 182 -21.92 16.21 -24.45
C LYS A 182 -21.47 14.85 -23.93
N LYS A 183 -21.92 13.76 -24.54
CA LYS A 183 -21.51 12.40 -24.14
C LYS A 183 -19.99 12.21 -24.24
N SER A 184 -19.37 12.70 -25.32
CA SER A 184 -17.92 12.68 -25.48
C SER A 184 -17.20 13.52 -24.42
N ILE A 185 -17.72 14.71 -24.11
CA ILE A 185 -17.18 15.54 -23.03
C ILE A 185 -17.29 14.85 -21.67
N ASP A 186 -18.45 14.27 -21.35
CA ASP A 186 -18.66 13.55 -20.10
C ASP A 186 -17.64 12.40 -19.95
N GLN A 187 -17.42 11.63 -21.02
CA GLN A 187 -16.42 10.55 -21.05
C GLN A 187 -14.98 11.07 -20.87
N ILE A 188 -14.62 12.19 -21.51
CA ILE A 188 -13.30 12.82 -21.35
C ILE A 188 -13.10 13.27 -19.89
N LEU A 189 -14.10 13.90 -19.28
CA LEU A 189 -14.03 14.39 -17.90
C LEU A 189 -14.02 13.25 -16.88
N GLU A 190 -14.77 12.17 -17.11
CA GLU A 190 -14.75 10.95 -16.29
C GLU A 190 -13.36 10.29 -16.30
N ASN A 191 -12.76 10.14 -17.49
CA ASN A 191 -11.40 9.63 -17.61
C ASN A 191 -10.37 10.53 -16.93
N ALA A 192 -10.50 11.86 -17.06
CA ALA A 192 -9.62 12.81 -16.39
C ALA A 192 -9.76 12.73 -14.85
N SER A 193 -11.00 12.66 -14.35
CA SER A 193 -11.29 12.47 -12.93
C SER A 193 -10.69 11.17 -12.39
N SER A 194 -10.80 10.08 -13.14
CA SER A 194 -10.24 8.78 -12.77
C SER A 194 -8.70 8.82 -12.68
N GLN A 195 -8.03 9.49 -13.61
CA GLN A 195 -6.57 9.68 -13.56
C GLN A 195 -6.13 10.49 -12.33
N ILE A 196 -6.85 11.58 -12.00
CA ILE A 196 -6.57 12.41 -10.82
C ILE A 196 -6.81 11.62 -9.53
N LYS A 197 -7.89 10.83 -9.48
CA LYS A 197 -8.20 9.97 -8.33
C LYS A 197 -7.09 8.94 -8.09
N LEU A 198 -6.63 8.26 -9.14
CA LEU A 198 -5.52 7.32 -9.07
C LEU A 198 -4.24 8.01 -8.56
N ALA A 199 -3.86 9.16 -9.13
CA ALA A 199 -2.68 9.90 -8.71
C ALA A 199 -2.77 10.35 -7.24
N THR A 200 -3.96 10.78 -6.80
CA THR A 200 -4.23 11.16 -5.41
C THR A 200 -4.11 9.95 -4.47
N GLN A 201 -4.65 8.80 -4.87
CA GLN A 201 -4.55 7.56 -4.09
C GLN A 201 -3.10 7.10 -3.95
N ILE A 202 -2.32 7.11 -5.04
CA ILE A 202 -0.89 6.80 -5.03
C ILE A 202 -0.15 7.76 -4.08
N GLN A 203 -0.36 9.07 -4.22
CA GLN A 203 0.28 10.05 -3.35
C GLN A 203 -0.10 9.87 -1.87
N SER A 204 -1.38 9.57 -1.58
CA SER A 204 -1.85 9.28 -0.23
C SER A 204 -1.19 8.03 0.36
N ASN A 205 -1.10 6.94 -0.43
CA ASN A 205 -0.42 5.72 0.00
C ASN A 205 1.09 5.95 0.18
N LEU A 206 1.73 6.70 -0.70
CA LEU A 206 3.14 7.07 -0.55
C LEU A 206 3.38 7.87 0.72
N ASN A 207 2.48 8.79 1.07
CA ASN A 207 2.60 9.60 2.29
C ASN A 207 2.57 8.77 3.59
N LYS A 208 2.03 7.54 3.57
CA LYS A 208 2.05 6.66 4.75
C LYS A 208 3.45 6.17 5.11
N PHE A 209 4.41 6.25 4.19
CA PHE A 209 5.80 5.91 4.43
C PHE A 209 6.63 7.10 4.93
N TYR A 210 6.03 8.26 5.12
CA TYR A 210 6.72 9.45 5.59
C TYR A 210 6.18 9.87 6.96
N ASP A 211 7.09 10.29 7.84
CA ASP A 211 6.75 10.87 9.12
C ASP A 211 6.24 12.32 8.97
N SER A 212 5.87 12.95 10.09
CA SER A 212 5.40 14.34 10.11
C SER A 212 6.46 15.37 9.70
N GLU A 213 7.74 14.99 9.71
CA GLU A 213 8.88 15.82 9.33
C GLU A 213 9.22 15.67 7.85
N GLY A 214 8.60 14.71 7.16
CA GLY A 214 8.83 14.39 5.76
C GLY A 214 10.02 13.47 5.51
N ASN A 215 10.54 12.79 6.55
CA ASN A 215 11.50 11.71 6.39
C ASN A 215 10.78 10.37 6.21
N ILE A 216 11.46 9.36 5.66
CA ILE A 216 10.87 8.03 5.53
C ILE A 216 10.79 7.38 6.90
N ASP A 217 9.58 7.04 7.33
CA ASP A 217 9.32 6.38 8.61
C ASP A 217 9.80 4.93 8.57
N LYS A 218 10.88 4.63 9.30
CA LYS A 218 11.45 3.29 9.41
C LYS A 218 10.51 2.28 10.08
N THR A 219 9.47 2.74 10.77
CA THR A 219 8.46 1.91 11.44
C THR A 219 7.20 1.67 10.60
N ALA A 220 7.14 2.27 9.40
CA ALA A 220 6.00 2.11 8.51
C ALA A 220 5.83 0.66 8.03
N ASP A 221 4.59 0.27 7.73
CA ASP A 221 4.28 -1.02 7.14
C ASP A 221 4.56 -1.03 5.63
N PHE A 222 5.73 -1.55 5.25
CA PHE A 222 6.18 -1.68 3.87
C PHE A 222 5.44 -2.75 3.05
N SER A 223 4.52 -3.53 3.63
CA SER A 223 3.78 -4.58 2.91
C SER A 223 2.91 -4.03 1.77
N THR A 224 2.42 -2.79 1.92
CA THR A 224 1.56 -2.13 0.92
C THR A 224 2.34 -1.51 -0.25
N LEU A 225 3.67 -1.49 -0.20
CA LEU A 225 4.49 -0.82 -1.23
C LEU A 225 4.28 -1.45 -2.62
N ALA A 226 4.19 -2.78 -2.71
CA ALA A 226 3.99 -3.50 -3.96
C ALA A 226 2.67 -3.11 -4.67
N GLU A 227 1.59 -2.87 -3.90
CA GLU A 227 0.31 -2.41 -4.45
C GLU A 227 0.40 -0.99 -5.03
N VAL A 228 1.23 -0.14 -4.41
CA VAL A 228 1.51 1.21 -4.93
C VAL A 228 2.29 1.13 -6.24
N GLU A 229 3.27 0.23 -6.35
CA GLU A 229 4.01 -0.01 -7.60
C GLU A 229 3.11 -0.49 -8.72
N GLN A 230 2.20 -1.43 -8.42
CA GLN A 230 1.24 -1.92 -9.40
C GLN A 230 0.29 -0.80 -9.87
N SER A 231 -0.19 0.03 -8.94
CA SER A 231 -1.04 1.18 -9.27
C SER A 231 -0.31 2.21 -10.13
N LEU A 232 1.00 2.38 -9.93
CA LEU A 232 1.85 3.29 -10.70
C LEU A 232 1.91 2.95 -12.20
N GLU A 233 1.75 1.68 -12.56
CA GLU A 233 1.74 1.25 -13.97
C GLU A 233 0.61 1.92 -14.77
N GLN A 234 -0.52 2.18 -14.10
CA GLN A 234 -1.72 2.79 -14.69
C GLN A 234 -1.63 4.32 -14.83
N VAL A 235 -0.60 4.95 -14.25
CA VAL A 235 -0.40 6.40 -14.36
C VAL A 235 0.06 6.75 -15.77
N LYS A 236 -0.79 7.47 -16.50
CA LYS A 236 -0.51 7.89 -17.88
C LYS A 236 0.42 9.10 -17.99
N ASN A 237 0.39 10.00 -17.01
CA ASN A 237 1.27 11.16 -16.98
C ASN A 237 2.70 10.73 -16.65
N THR A 238 3.62 10.87 -17.60
CA THR A 238 5.00 10.40 -17.48
C THR A 238 5.81 11.16 -16.43
N GLU A 239 5.59 12.46 -16.27
CA GLU A 239 6.26 13.28 -15.26
C GLU A 239 5.83 12.88 -13.83
N GLN A 240 4.53 12.72 -13.61
CA GLN A 240 4.01 12.23 -12.32
C GLN A 240 4.49 10.81 -12.06
N LYS A 241 4.45 9.93 -13.07
CA LYS A 241 4.93 8.55 -12.95
C LYS A 241 6.39 8.52 -12.53
N LYS A 242 7.24 9.34 -13.16
CA LYS A 242 8.65 9.50 -12.78
C LYS A 242 8.79 9.97 -11.32
N SER A 243 8.05 11.01 -10.92
CA SER A 243 8.14 11.54 -9.54
C SER A 243 7.72 10.49 -8.49
N PHE A 244 6.66 9.73 -8.74
CA PHE A 244 6.26 8.64 -7.86
C PHE A 244 7.29 7.51 -7.84
N SER A 245 7.86 7.15 -9.00
CA SER A 245 8.91 6.12 -9.10
C SER A 245 10.12 6.49 -8.23
N GLU A 246 10.56 7.75 -8.29
CA GLU A 246 11.68 8.24 -7.47
C GLU A 246 11.38 8.18 -5.98
N LYS A 247 10.14 8.44 -5.55
CA LYS A 247 9.73 8.29 -4.15
C LYS A 247 9.73 6.81 -3.72
N ILE A 248 9.21 5.93 -4.56
CA ILE A 248 9.19 4.48 -4.31
C ILE A 248 10.60 3.94 -4.16
N GLU A 249 11.53 4.34 -5.03
CA GLU A 249 12.91 3.86 -4.96
C GLU A 249 13.61 4.26 -3.65
N LYS A 250 13.37 5.48 -3.17
CA LYS A 250 13.87 5.91 -1.86
C LYS A 250 13.28 5.08 -0.71
N ILE A 251 11.98 4.78 -0.78
CA ILE A 251 11.30 3.92 0.21
C ILE A 251 11.90 2.51 0.20
N LYS A 252 12.19 1.94 -0.98
CA LYS A 252 12.82 0.62 -1.12
C LYS A 252 14.20 0.54 -0.48
N VAL A 253 15.02 1.60 -0.62
CA VAL A 253 16.33 1.66 0.02
C VAL A 253 16.18 1.58 1.55
N VAL A 254 15.27 2.37 2.13
CA VAL A 254 15.03 2.36 3.58
C VAL A 254 14.43 1.03 4.04
N GLN A 255 13.50 0.44 3.28
CA GLN A 255 12.95 -0.89 3.57
C GLN A 255 14.07 -1.94 3.64
N ALA A 256 15.02 -1.92 2.71
CA ALA A 256 16.15 -2.84 2.70
C ALA A 256 17.10 -2.60 3.88
N GLU A 257 17.32 -1.35 4.30
CA GLU A 257 18.09 -1.02 5.51
C GLU A 257 17.41 -1.53 6.77
N VAL A 258 16.11 -1.31 6.93
CA VAL A 258 15.32 -1.81 8.08
C VAL A 258 15.40 -3.34 8.15
N ALA A 259 15.24 -4.03 7.02
CA ALA A 259 15.36 -5.49 6.96
C ALA A 259 16.76 -5.98 7.40
N LYS A 260 17.83 -5.30 6.99
CA LYS A 260 19.21 -5.60 7.43
C LYS A 260 19.41 -5.34 8.92
N GLU A 261 18.88 -4.23 9.44
CA GLU A 261 18.95 -3.91 10.87
C GLU A 261 18.21 -4.97 11.72
N GLU A 262 17.05 -5.44 11.27
CA GLU A 262 16.31 -6.52 11.94
C GLU A 262 17.05 -7.85 11.90
N GLU A 263 17.63 -8.21 10.76
CA GLU A 263 18.43 -9.44 10.63
C GLU A 263 19.67 -9.38 11.54
N ALA A 264 20.37 -8.25 11.57
CA ALA A 264 21.50 -8.04 12.47
C ALA A 264 21.11 -8.15 13.94
N LYS A 265 19.94 -7.60 14.33
CA LYS A 265 19.40 -7.77 15.69
C LYS A 265 19.12 -9.23 16.04
N LYS A 266 18.53 -10.00 15.11
CA LYS A 266 18.29 -11.44 15.31
C LYS A 266 19.58 -12.22 15.49
N GLN A 267 20.59 -11.95 14.64
CA GLN A 267 21.91 -12.59 14.76
C GLN A 267 22.60 -12.22 16.08
N ALA A 268 22.51 -10.97 16.51
CA ALA A 268 23.07 -10.53 17.79
C ALA A 268 22.37 -11.20 18.99
N GLU A 269 21.04 -11.35 18.95
CA GLU A 269 20.28 -12.05 19.99
C GLU A 269 20.64 -13.55 20.04
N GLU A 270 20.79 -14.19 18.88
CA GLU A 270 21.21 -15.59 18.80
C GLU A 270 22.64 -15.78 19.32
N ALA A 271 23.57 -14.90 18.95
CA ALA A 271 24.94 -14.93 19.47
C ALA A 271 24.98 -14.76 20.99
N LYS A 272 24.14 -13.88 21.56
CA LYS A 272 24.02 -13.72 23.01
C LYS A 272 23.51 -14.99 23.69
N LYS A 273 22.48 -15.64 23.14
CA LYS A 273 21.95 -16.91 23.64
C LYS A 273 23.01 -18.02 23.61
N GLN A 274 23.81 -18.09 22.54
CA GLN A 274 24.91 -19.07 22.45
C GLN A 274 26.00 -18.79 23.49
N GLN A 275 26.36 -17.53 23.72
CA GLN A 275 27.34 -17.16 24.73
C GLN A 275 26.86 -17.51 26.15
N GLU A 276 25.60 -17.25 26.47
CA GLU A 276 24.98 -17.63 27.75
C GLU A 276 25.00 -19.16 27.95
N ALA A 277 24.68 -19.94 26.90
CA ALA A 277 24.76 -21.40 26.95
C ALA A 277 26.20 -21.93 27.16
N GLN A 278 27.20 -21.31 26.51
CA GLN A 278 28.60 -21.66 26.73
C GLN A 278 29.08 -21.34 28.15
N GLN A 279 28.65 -20.21 28.72
CA GLN A 279 28.95 -19.86 30.10
C GLN A 279 28.35 -20.86 31.09
N GLN A 280 27.09 -21.26 30.89
CA GLN A 280 26.44 -22.28 31.72
C GLN A 280 27.16 -23.63 31.64
N ALA A 281 27.52 -24.07 30.43
CA ALA A 281 28.27 -25.31 30.24
C ALA A 281 29.65 -25.28 30.91
N ALA A 282 30.35 -24.14 30.84
CA ALA A 282 31.64 -23.95 31.51
C ALA A 282 31.50 -23.96 33.04
N GLU A 283 30.45 -23.34 33.59
CA GLU A 283 30.17 -23.37 35.03
C GLU A 283 29.84 -24.80 35.52
N GLU A 284 29.05 -25.54 34.74
CA GLU A 284 28.72 -26.94 35.05
C GLU A 284 29.95 -27.84 34.99
N ALA A 285 30.80 -27.68 33.98
CA ALA A 285 32.08 -28.39 33.89
C ALA A 285 32.99 -28.10 35.10
N LYS A 286 33.04 -26.83 35.55
CA LYS A 286 33.79 -26.45 36.75
C LYS A 286 33.24 -27.12 38.01
N LYS A 287 31.91 -27.15 38.20
CA LYS A 287 31.28 -27.85 39.33
C LYS A 287 31.57 -29.35 39.32
N GLN A 288 31.55 -29.99 38.14
CA GLN A 288 31.92 -31.40 38.01
C GLN A 288 33.39 -31.64 38.37
N GLN A 289 34.30 -30.74 37.96
CA GLN A 289 35.71 -30.83 38.30
C GLN A 289 35.95 -30.66 39.82
N GLU A 290 35.28 -29.69 40.46
CA GLU A 290 35.34 -29.50 41.92
C GLU A 290 34.82 -30.73 42.68
N ALA A 291 33.71 -31.34 42.21
CA ALA A 291 33.17 -32.56 42.79
C ALA A 291 34.14 -33.76 42.64
N GLN A 292 34.82 -33.89 41.49
CA GLN A 292 35.84 -34.92 41.29
C GLN A 292 37.04 -34.73 42.23
N GLN A 293 37.52 -33.51 42.41
CA GLN A 293 38.62 -33.23 43.34
C GLN A 293 38.26 -33.56 44.79
N GLN A 294 37.04 -33.23 45.22
CA GLN A 294 36.55 -33.59 46.55
C GLN A 294 36.46 -35.11 46.74
N ALA A 295 35.96 -35.84 45.75
CA ALA A 295 35.90 -37.30 45.79
C ALA A 295 37.29 -37.94 45.85
N GLU A 296 38.28 -37.40 45.14
CA GLU A 296 39.67 -37.86 45.19
C GLU A 296 40.32 -37.58 46.57
N GLU A 297 40.07 -36.40 47.16
CA GLU A 297 40.55 -36.08 48.50
C GLU A 297 39.94 -37.00 49.57
N GLU A 298 38.64 -37.30 49.46
CA GLU A 298 37.94 -38.22 50.38
C GLU A 298 38.46 -39.65 50.23
N ALA A 299 38.68 -40.11 48.99
CA ALA A 299 39.28 -41.42 48.74
C ALA A 299 40.70 -41.53 49.34
N LYS A 300 41.50 -40.48 49.24
CA LYS A 300 42.83 -40.42 49.86
C LYS A 300 42.74 -40.51 51.39
N LYS A 301 41.83 -39.76 52.02
CA LYS A 301 41.59 -39.84 53.48
C LYS A 301 41.15 -41.23 53.92
N GLN A 302 40.28 -41.89 53.15
CA GLN A 302 39.88 -43.28 53.44
C GLN A 302 41.07 -44.24 53.34
N GLN A 303 41.94 -44.07 52.34
CA GLN A 303 43.14 -44.89 52.19
C GLN A 303 44.12 -44.68 53.36
N GLU A 304 44.35 -43.44 53.79
CA GLU A 304 45.18 -43.11 54.96
C GLU A 304 44.57 -43.71 56.25
N ALA A 305 43.25 -43.65 56.43
CA ALA A 305 42.58 -44.27 57.56
C ALA A 305 42.68 -45.80 57.55
N GLN A 306 42.59 -46.44 56.39
CA GLN A 306 42.80 -47.89 56.24
C GLN A 306 44.23 -48.29 56.61
N GLN A 307 45.24 -47.55 56.13
CA GLN A 307 46.64 -47.81 56.48
C GLN A 307 46.89 -47.65 57.98
N ALA A 308 46.33 -46.62 58.61
CA ALA A 308 46.44 -46.42 60.05
C ALA A 308 45.76 -47.56 60.85
N ALA A 309 44.61 -48.05 60.38
CA ALA A 309 43.92 -49.18 61.00
C ALA A 309 44.72 -50.49 60.87
N GLU A 310 45.34 -50.74 59.72
CA GLU A 310 46.21 -51.89 59.49
C GLU A 310 47.46 -51.83 60.38
N GLU A 311 48.08 -50.65 60.52
CA GLU A 311 49.22 -50.45 61.41
C GLU A 311 48.85 -50.67 62.89
N ALA A 312 47.70 -50.14 63.33
CA ALA A 312 47.19 -50.37 64.69
C ALA A 312 46.90 -51.86 64.96
N ALA A 313 46.31 -52.57 63.99
CA ALA A 313 46.07 -54.01 64.09
C ALA A 313 47.38 -54.80 64.22
N ARG A 314 48.41 -54.43 63.45
CA ARG A 314 49.74 -55.03 63.54
C ARG A 314 50.38 -54.79 64.91
N GLN A 315 50.30 -53.57 65.45
CA GLN A 315 50.83 -53.26 66.79
C GLN A 315 50.10 -54.06 67.89
N GLN A 316 48.78 -54.22 67.77
CA GLN A 316 48.00 -55.02 68.71
C GLN A 316 48.39 -56.51 68.65
N GLN A 317 48.62 -57.04 67.45
CA GLN A 317 49.09 -58.42 67.28
C GLN A 317 50.48 -58.63 67.88
N GLU A 318 51.40 -57.68 67.70
CA GLU A 318 52.74 -57.72 68.31
C GLU A 318 52.66 -57.66 69.84
N ALA A 319 51.78 -56.82 70.40
CA ALA A 319 51.54 -56.76 71.84
C ALA A 319 50.95 -58.07 72.39
N GLN A 320 50.03 -58.71 71.66
CA GLN A 320 49.49 -60.02 72.03
C GLN A 320 50.58 -61.12 72.02
N GLN A 321 51.46 -61.11 71.01
CA GLN A 321 52.59 -62.04 70.95
C GLN A 321 53.53 -61.85 72.14
N LYS A 322 53.91 -60.61 72.45
CA LYS A 322 54.75 -60.30 73.62
C LYS A 322 54.11 -60.73 74.94
N ALA A 323 52.81 -60.47 75.12
CA ALA A 323 52.08 -60.93 76.29
C ALA A 323 52.04 -62.46 76.39
N GLN A 324 51.90 -63.16 75.27
CA GLN A 324 51.93 -64.62 75.22
C GLN A 324 53.32 -65.19 75.54
N GLU A 325 54.39 -64.56 75.03
CA GLU A 325 55.77 -64.91 75.37
C GLU A 325 56.06 -64.69 76.86
N GLU A 326 55.61 -63.57 77.43
CA GLU A 326 55.78 -63.26 78.86
C GLU A 326 55.00 -64.24 79.74
N TYR A 327 53.78 -64.62 79.36
CA TYR A 327 53.01 -65.66 80.02
C TYR A 327 53.72 -67.02 79.99
N GLN A 328 54.27 -67.44 78.84
CA GLN A 328 55.04 -68.68 78.73
C GLN A 328 56.31 -68.63 79.58
N ARG A 329 56.96 -67.47 79.67
CA ARG A 329 58.15 -67.26 80.51
C ARG A 329 57.81 -67.40 81.99
N GLN A 330 56.71 -66.81 82.46
CA GLN A 330 56.22 -66.97 83.84
C GLN A 330 55.87 -68.44 84.13
N LEU A 331 55.21 -69.13 83.20
CA LEU A 331 54.88 -70.54 83.35
C LEU A 331 56.14 -71.41 83.50
N ALA A 332 57.17 -71.15 82.69
CA ALA A 332 58.45 -71.85 82.77
C ALA A 332 59.19 -71.55 84.09
N GLU A 333 59.09 -70.33 84.61
CA GLU A 333 59.65 -69.94 85.90
C GLU A 333 58.91 -70.61 87.07
N GLN A 334 57.59 -70.75 86.96
CA GLN A 334 56.75 -71.47 87.92
C GLN A 334 57.07 -72.98 87.93
N GLN A 335 57.28 -73.59 86.76
CA GLN A 335 57.74 -74.98 86.65
C GLN A 335 59.12 -75.18 87.27
N LYS A 336 60.06 -74.26 87.05
CA LYS A 336 61.36 -74.28 87.75
C LYS A 336 61.21 -74.18 89.26
N LEU A 337 60.26 -73.38 89.75
CA LEU A 337 59.99 -73.24 91.18
C LEU A 337 59.43 -74.54 91.78
N GLU A 338 58.50 -75.20 91.09
CA GLU A 338 57.99 -76.53 91.47
C GLU A 338 59.12 -77.58 91.46
N GLU A 339 60.02 -77.51 90.49
CA GLU A 339 61.17 -78.41 90.40
C GLU A 339 62.16 -78.19 91.56
N TYR A 340 62.40 -76.93 91.93
CA TYR A 340 63.13 -76.56 93.14
C TYR A 340 62.45 -77.07 94.41
N GLN A 341 61.12 -76.94 94.52
CA GLN A 341 60.36 -77.46 95.66
C GLN A 341 60.46 -78.99 95.75
N ARG A 342 60.35 -79.71 94.63
CA ARG A 342 60.56 -81.18 94.60
C ARG A 342 61.97 -81.57 95.02
N GLN A 343 63.00 -80.82 94.59
CA GLN A 343 64.37 -81.06 95.06
C GLN A 343 64.50 -80.83 96.56
N LEU A 344 63.88 -79.77 97.09
CA LEU A 344 63.84 -79.47 98.52
C LEU A 344 63.15 -80.57 99.33
N GLU A 345 62.01 -81.07 98.86
CA GLU A 345 61.31 -82.21 99.48
C GLU A 345 62.15 -83.49 99.43
N ALA A 346 62.82 -83.78 98.30
CA ALA A 346 63.73 -84.92 98.19
C ALA A 346 64.91 -84.79 99.18
N TYR A 347 65.44 -83.58 99.35
CA TYR A 347 66.50 -83.29 100.31
C TYR A 347 66.02 -83.46 101.76
N GLN A 348 64.81 -83.00 102.08
CA GLN A 348 64.20 -83.20 103.40
C GLN A 348 63.96 -84.68 103.69
N LYS A 349 63.52 -85.44 102.69
CA LYS A 349 63.31 -86.89 102.81
C LYS A 349 64.62 -87.65 103.02
N GLN A 350 65.70 -87.24 102.34
CA GLN A 350 67.05 -87.76 102.62
C GLN A 350 67.52 -87.42 104.04
N LEU A 351 67.22 -86.22 104.54
CA LEU A 351 67.52 -85.83 105.92
C LEU A 351 66.72 -86.66 106.93
N GLU A 352 65.45 -86.95 106.68
CA GLU A 352 64.65 -87.86 107.50
C GLU A 352 65.19 -89.29 107.46
N GLU A 353 65.57 -89.82 106.30
CA GLU A 353 66.21 -91.14 106.20
C GLU A 353 67.56 -91.18 106.93
N TYR A 354 68.36 -90.12 106.83
CA TYR A 354 69.61 -89.98 107.57
C TYR A 354 69.36 -89.93 109.08
N HIS A 355 68.33 -89.21 109.55
CA HIS A 355 67.92 -89.20 110.95
C HIS A 355 67.41 -90.55 111.42
N LYS A 356 66.65 -91.26 110.60
CA LYS A 356 66.17 -92.61 110.90
C LYS A 356 67.32 -93.62 111.00
N GLN A 357 68.33 -93.52 110.12
CA GLN A 357 69.56 -94.32 110.23
C GLN A 357 70.36 -93.99 111.50
N LEU A 358 70.38 -92.74 111.92
CA LEU A 358 70.98 -92.30 113.19
C LEU A 358 70.24 -92.85 114.42
N GLU A 359 68.91 -92.86 114.41
CA GLU A 359 68.10 -93.50 115.47
C GLU A 359 68.28 -95.02 115.50
N GLU A 360 68.38 -95.68 114.35
CA GLU A 360 68.65 -97.12 114.26
C GLU A 360 70.07 -97.47 114.77
N GLN A 361 71.06 -96.59 114.59
CA GLN A 361 72.39 -96.75 115.21
C GLN A 361 72.38 -96.54 116.73
N GLN A 362 71.48 -95.71 117.25
CA GLN A 362 71.36 -95.48 118.71
C GLN A 362 70.64 -96.61 119.45
N ASN A 363 69.82 -97.42 118.75
CA ASN A 363 69.13 -98.58 119.32
C ASN A 363 69.92 -99.91 119.26
N MET A 364 71.18 -99.87 118.80
CA MET A 364 72.09 -101.03 118.75
C MET A 364 73.27 -100.95 119.75
N ASN A 365 73.24 -99.99 120.68
CA ASN A 365 74.06 -99.95 121.90
C ASN A 365 73.14 -99.99 123.13
#